data_AF-A0A535ZDJ9-F1
#
_entry.id   AF-A0A535ZDJ9-F1
#
_cell.length_a   1.000
_cell.length_b   1.000
_cell.length_c   1.000
_cell.angle_alpha   90.00
_cell.angle_beta   90.00
_cell.angle_gamma   90.00
#
_symmetry.space_group_name_H-M   'P 1'
#
loop_
_entity.id
_entity.type
_entity.pdbx_description
1 polymer ?
#
loop_
_entity_poly.entity_id
_entity_poly.type
_entity_poly.pdbx_seq_one_letter_code
_entity_poly.pdbx_strand_id
1 'polypeptide(L)'
;MKGLVDRFGRTGFAALTSLIWALPMAAWAGSADLSPIDKTAYPWIALAIGLVMLVVWIVLLTRLATVPVRPRQRRFDMHQMSNGEKRWTLALLAFGTGLIAWLNGAATVDWGPLTSAIAAGKIGPSVLALALAVFLLAMVAGIGVSWRRSSAAFQERLSHT
;
A
#
# COMPACT_ATOMS: atom_id res chain seq x y z
N MET A 1 0.70 -22.54 1.15
CA MET A 1 -0.09 -21.66 2.05
C MET A 1 0.12 -21.96 3.53
N LYS A 2 -0.08 -23.19 4.04
CA LYS A 2 -0.02 -23.49 5.49
C LYS A 2 1.17 -22.88 6.24
N GLY A 3 2.42 -23.07 5.79
CA GLY A 3 3.60 -22.52 6.48
C GLY A 3 3.67 -20.98 6.55
N LEU A 4 3.27 -20.29 5.48
CA LEU A 4 3.23 -18.82 5.45
C LEU A 4 2.09 -18.27 6.31
N VAL A 5 0.91 -18.89 6.25
CA VAL A 5 -0.24 -18.52 7.09
C VAL A 5 0.04 -18.79 8.57
N ASP A 6 0.76 -19.86 8.89
CA ASP A 6 1.15 -20.14 10.28
C ASP A 6 2.18 -19.12 10.80
N ARG A 7 3.12 -18.69 9.94
CA ARG A 7 4.14 -17.67 10.24
C ARG A 7 3.56 -16.27 10.41
N PHE A 8 2.71 -15.81 9.48
CA PHE A 8 2.21 -14.42 9.45
C PHE A 8 0.81 -14.25 10.08
N GLY A 9 0.09 -15.35 10.34
CA GLY A 9 -1.31 -15.33 10.71
C GLY A 9 -2.22 -15.03 9.53
N ARG A 10 -3.53 -15.21 9.72
CA ARG A 10 -4.53 -14.91 8.68
C ARG A 10 -4.48 -13.44 8.29
N THR A 11 -4.54 -12.53 9.26
CA THR A 11 -4.57 -11.09 8.99
C THR A 11 -3.27 -10.57 8.35
N GLY A 12 -2.11 -11.02 8.84
CA GLY A 12 -0.81 -10.62 8.28
C GLY A 12 -0.58 -11.18 6.88
N PHE A 13 -0.97 -12.43 6.64
CA PHE A 13 -0.90 -13.02 5.30
C PHE A 13 -1.87 -12.33 4.33
N ALA A 14 -3.11 -12.06 4.75
CA ALA A 14 -4.08 -11.30 3.95
C ALA A 14 -3.53 -9.93 3.56
N ALA A 15 -2.96 -9.19 4.52
CA ALA A 15 -2.35 -7.88 4.27
C ALA A 15 -1.21 -7.96 3.24
N LEU A 16 -0.32 -8.96 3.35
CA LEU A 16 0.77 -9.16 2.39
C LEU A 16 0.26 -9.50 1.00
N THR A 17 -0.70 -10.44 0.89
CA THR A 17 -1.29 -10.79 -0.41
C THR A 17 -2.03 -9.63 -1.04
N SER A 18 -2.71 -8.80 -0.24
CA SER A 18 -3.36 -7.57 -0.73
C SER A 18 -2.35 -6.53 -1.19
N LEU A 19 -1.21 -6.38 -0.51
CA LEU A 19 -0.16 -5.45 -0.93
C LEU A 19 0.50 -5.89 -2.24
N ILE A 20 0.77 -7.19 -2.40
CA ILE A 20 1.30 -7.81 -3.62
C ILE A 20 0.33 -7.64 -4.79
N TRP A 21 -0.98 -7.64 -4.54
CA TRP A 21 -1.99 -7.41 -5.57
C TRP A 21 -2.20 -5.92 -5.90
N ALA A 22 -2.28 -5.07 -4.87
CA ALA A 22 -2.61 -3.66 -5.02
C ALA A 22 -1.51 -2.85 -5.74
N LEU A 23 -0.24 -3.19 -5.53
CA LEU A 23 0.89 -2.49 -6.16
C LEU A 23 0.88 -2.65 -7.70
N PRO A 24 0.82 -3.87 -8.27
CA PRO A 24 0.63 -4.06 -9.71
C PRO A 24 -0.68 -3.48 -10.24
N MET A 25 -1.78 -3.58 -9.50
CA MET A 25 -3.07 -3.02 -9.93
C MET A 25 -3.03 -1.50 -10.06
N ALA A 26 -2.35 -0.81 -9.16
CA ALA A 26 -2.19 0.64 -9.23
C ALA A 26 -1.34 1.06 -10.44
N ALA A 27 -0.25 0.33 -10.72
CA ALA A 27 0.57 0.54 -11.91
C ALA A 27 -0.18 0.21 -13.21
N TRP A 28 -1.01 -0.84 -13.21
CA TRP A 28 -1.86 -1.24 -14.33
C TRP A 28 -2.96 -0.20 -14.63
N ALA A 29 -3.60 0.36 -13.59
CA ALA A 29 -4.62 1.39 -13.79
C ALA A 29 -4.02 2.66 -14.42
N GLY A 30 -2.82 3.06 -13.99
CA GLY A 30 -2.10 4.19 -14.58
C GLY A 30 -1.66 3.94 -16.04
N SER A 31 -1.24 2.72 -16.38
CA SER A 31 -0.84 2.40 -17.75
C SER A 31 -2.03 2.27 -18.71
N ALA A 32 -3.20 1.83 -18.23
CA ALA A 32 -4.42 1.79 -19.01
C ALA A 32 -4.91 3.20 -19.42
N ASP A 33 -4.77 4.18 -18.53
CA ASP A 33 -5.17 5.58 -18.75
C ASP A 33 -4.28 6.30 -19.78
N LEU A 34 -3.01 5.90 -19.89
CA LEU A 34 -2.03 6.50 -20.81
C LEU A 34 -2.08 5.92 -22.24
N SER A 35 -2.85 4.84 -22.48
CA SER A 35 -2.94 4.22 -23.81
C SER A 35 -4.05 4.86 -24.66
N PRO A 36 -3.82 5.20 -25.94
CA PRO A 36 -4.90 5.66 -26.80
C PRO A 36 -5.93 4.54 -26.99
N ILE A 37 -7.10 4.71 -26.36
CA ILE A 37 -8.24 3.78 -26.39
C ILE A 37 -8.65 3.44 -27.84
N ASP A 38 -8.47 4.41 -28.72
CA ASP A 38 -8.85 4.41 -30.13
C ASP A 38 -7.82 3.75 -31.06
N LYS A 39 -6.62 3.39 -30.58
CA LYS A 39 -5.57 2.79 -31.42
C LYS A 39 -5.13 1.39 -31.04
N THR A 40 -5.62 0.84 -29.93
CA THR A 40 -5.11 -0.45 -29.42
C THR A 40 -6.23 -1.32 -28.86
N ALA A 41 -6.23 -2.62 -29.18
CA ALA A 41 -7.15 -3.62 -28.58
C ALA A 41 -6.86 -3.92 -27.09
N TYR A 42 -6.00 -3.10 -26.46
CA TYR A 42 -5.50 -3.27 -25.11
C TYR A 42 -6.52 -3.05 -23.98
N PRO A 43 -7.60 -2.24 -24.10
CA PRO A 43 -8.52 -2.01 -22.98
C PRO A 43 -9.19 -3.29 -22.46
N TRP A 44 -9.62 -4.18 -23.37
CA TRP A 44 -10.24 -5.46 -23.00
C TRP A 44 -9.23 -6.46 -22.43
N ILE A 45 -8.02 -6.48 -22.96
CA ILE A 45 -6.92 -7.33 -22.46
C ILE A 45 -6.51 -6.87 -21.06
N ALA A 46 -6.37 -5.56 -20.87
CA ALA A 46 -6.08 -4.94 -19.60
C ALA A 46 -7.18 -5.30 -18.58
N LEU A 47 -8.46 -5.09 -18.93
CA LEU A 47 -9.60 -5.43 -18.08
C LEU A 47 -9.59 -6.93 -17.71
N ALA A 48 -9.33 -7.81 -18.69
CA ALA A 48 -9.26 -9.25 -18.47
C ALA A 48 -8.14 -9.62 -17.48
N ILE A 49 -6.95 -9.03 -17.61
CA ILE A 49 -5.84 -9.23 -16.67
C ILE A 49 -6.26 -8.76 -15.27
N GLY A 50 -6.83 -7.56 -15.15
CA GLY A 50 -7.31 -7.03 -13.88
C GLY A 50 -8.35 -7.93 -13.21
N LEU A 51 -9.34 -8.43 -13.97
CA LEU A 51 -10.36 -9.36 -13.50
C LEU A 51 -9.78 -10.70 -13.06
N VAL A 52 -8.86 -11.29 -13.84
CA VAL A 52 -8.20 -12.55 -13.47
C VAL A 52 -7.42 -12.37 -12.16
N MET A 53 -6.64 -11.29 -12.04
CA MET A 53 -5.90 -10.97 -10.83
C MET A 53 -6.84 -10.78 -9.63
N LEU A 54 -7.97 -10.09 -9.80
CA LEU A 54 -8.99 -9.89 -8.77
C LEU A 54 -9.60 -11.23 -8.32
N VAL A 55 -9.97 -12.10 -9.26
CA VAL A 55 -10.53 -13.43 -8.95
C VAL A 55 -9.51 -14.26 -8.16
N VAL A 56 -8.25 -14.30 -8.60
CA VAL A 56 -7.17 -14.99 -7.88
C VAL A 56 -7.02 -14.46 -6.45
N TRP A 57 -7.06 -13.14 -6.27
CA TRP A 57 -6.98 -12.52 -4.94
C TRP A 57 -8.18 -12.87 -4.05
N ILE A 58 -9.42 -12.80 -4.57
CA ILE A 58 -10.63 -13.20 -3.83
C ILE A 58 -10.57 -14.68 -3.43
N VAL A 59 -10.17 -15.56 -4.34
CA VAL A 59 -10.01 -17.00 -4.05
C VAL A 59 -8.96 -17.21 -2.95
N LEU A 60 -7.84 -16.49 -2.99
CA LEU A 60 -6.82 -16.57 -1.93
C LEU A 60 -7.37 -16.13 -0.56
N LEU A 61 -8.10 -15.01 -0.51
CA LEU A 61 -8.68 -14.50 0.74
C LEU A 61 -9.76 -15.41 1.31
N THR A 62 -10.66 -15.91 0.47
CA THR A 62 -11.74 -16.83 0.90
C THR A 62 -11.18 -18.15 1.40
N ARG A 63 -10.14 -18.69 0.75
CA ARG A 63 -9.47 -19.92 1.20
C ARG A 63 -8.75 -19.73 2.53
N LEU A 64 -8.29 -18.52 2.84
CA LEU A 64 -7.59 -18.21 4.08
C LEU A 64 -8.39 -18.50 5.35
N ALA A 65 -9.72 -18.30 5.29
CA ALA A 65 -10.62 -18.58 6.42
C ALA A 65 -10.62 -20.06 6.83
N THR A 66 -10.40 -20.96 5.88
CA THR A 66 -10.43 -22.41 6.10
C THR A 66 -9.10 -22.99 6.59
N VAL A 67 -8.01 -22.22 6.56
CA VAL A 67 -6.70 -22.72 6.98
C VAL A 67 -6.64 -22.77 8.51
N PRO A 68 -6.44 -23.93 9.15
CA PRO A 68 -6.24 -24.01 10.59
C PRO A 68 -4.90 -23.37 10.96
N VAL A 69 -4.90 -22.59 12.02
CA VAL A 69 -3.75 -21.76 12.40
C VAL A 69 -3.45 -21.97 13.88
N ARG A 70 -2.18 -22.20 14.24
CA ARG A 70 -1.80 -22.44 15.64
C ARG A 70 -2.02 -21.20 16.50
N PRO A 71 -2.47 -21.34 17.76
CA PRO A 71 -2.55 -20.23 18.71
C PRO A 71 -1.13 -19.80 19.09
N ARG A 72 -0.73 -18.62 18.59
CA ARG A 72 0.59 -17.99 18.83
C ARG A 72 0.42 -16.48 18.87
N GLN A 73 1.25 -15.81 19.66
CA GLN A 73 1.38 -14.34 19.63
C GLN A 73 1.81 -13.87 18.23
N ARG A 74 0.99 -13.06 17.58
CA ARG A 74 1.24 -12.56 16.22
C ARG A 74 1.17 -11.04 16.14
N ARG A 75 2.02 -10.47 15.29
CA ARG A 75 2.17 -9.03 15.11
C ARG A 75 0.93 -8.34 14.55
N PHE A 76 0.22 -8.99 13.63
CA PHE A 76 -0.92 -8.39 12.91
C PHE A 76 -2.28 -8.98 13.28
N ASP A 77 -2.36 -9.72 14.39
CA ASP A 77 -3.64 -10.27 14.86
C ASP A 77 -4.41 -9.21 15.66
N MET A 78 -5.46 -8.65 15.07
CA MET A 78 -6.27 -7.57 15.65
C MET A 78 -6.90 -7.93 17.00
N HIS A 79 -7.19 -9.22 17.24
CA HIS A 79 -7.74 -9.67 18.52
C HIS A 79 -6.70 -9.60 19.65
N GLN A 80 -5.41 -9.70 19.33
CA GLN A 80 -4.33 -9.71 20.31
C GLN A 80 -3.72 -8.33 20.55
N MET A 81 -3.95 -7.37 19.64
CA MET A 81 -3.34 -6.05 19.71
C MET A 81 -3.91 -5.18 20.84
N SER A 82 -3.01 -4.51 21.56
CA SER A 82 -3.37 -3.37 22.41
C SER A 82 -3.92 -2.18 21.59
N ASN A 83 -4.59 -1.23 22.25
CA ASN A 83 -5.06 -0.01 21.58
C ASN A 83 -3.90 0.83 21.00
N GLY A 84 -2.74 0.82 21.66
CA GLY A 84 -1.52 1.45 21.15
C GLY A 84 -1.01 0.79 19.87
N GLU A 85 -0.96 -0.55 19.84
CA GLU A 85 -0.60 -1.31 18.63
C GLU A 85 -1.55 -1.01 17.47
N LYS A 86 -2.87 -0.99 17.73
CA LYS A 86 -3.87 -0.67 16.71
C LYS A 86 -3.67 0.73 16.14
N ARG A 87 -3.51 1.74 17.00
CA ARG A 87 -3.30 3.14 16.58
C ARG A 87 -2.07 3.29 15.69
N TRP A 88 -0.93 2.76 16.11
CA TRP A 88 0.32 2.91 15.36
C TRP A 88 0.37 2.04 14.12
N THR A 89 -0.31 0.89 14.12
CA THR A 89 -0.49 0.07 12.91
C THR A 89 -1.38 0.78 11.89
N LEU A 90 -2.49 1.40 12.32
CA LEU A 90 -3.34 2.22 11.45
C LEU A 90 -2.57 3.42 10.89
N ALA A 91 -1.78 4.11 11.71
CA ALA A 91 -0.93 5.20 11.26
C ALA A 91 0.07 4.72 10.19
N LEU A 92 0.73 3.58 10.41
CA LEU A 92 1.65 2.97 9.45
C LEU A 92 0.96 2.66 8.12
N LEU A 93 -0.24 2.07 8.18
CA LEU A 93 -1.04 1.79 6.98
C LEU A 93 -1.45 3.06 6.26
N ALA A 94 -1.84 4.12 6.98
CA ALA A 94 -2.21 5.40 6.41
C ALA A 94 -1.02 6.06 5.68
N PHE A 95 0.15 6.14 6.33
CA PHE A 95 1.35 6.70 5.70
C PHE A 95 1.85 5.84 4.53
N GLY A 96 1.80 4.51 4.66
CA GLY A 96 2.12 3.58 3.57
C GLY A 96 1.20 3.76 2.36
N THR A 97 -0.09 3.89 2.59
CA THR A 97 -1.09 4.14 1.52
C THR A 97 -0.86 5.50 0.88
N GLY A 98 -0.61 6.54 1.67
CA GLY A 98 -0.27 7.88 1.16
C GLY A 98 1.00 7.90 0.32
N LEU A 99 2.04 7.16 0.72
CA LEU A 99 3.27 7.00 -0.07
C LEU A 99 3.00 6.30 -1.41
N ILE A 100 2.23 5.20 -1.39
CA ILE A 100 1.86 4.47 -2.61
C ILE A 100 1.06 5.39 -3.54
N ALA A 101 0.10 6.15 -3.03
CA ALA A 101 -0.68 7.10 -3.82
C ALA A 101 0.21 8.18 -4.46
N TRP A 102 1.15 8.73 -3.70
CA TRP A 102 2.12 9.71 -4.22
C TRP A 102 2.99 9.12 -5.33
N LEU A 103 3.55 7.91 -5.13
CA LEU A 103 4.39 7.25 -6.13
C LEU A 103 3.62 6.92 -7.41
N ASN A 104 2.35 6.51 -7.30
CA ASN A 104 1.52 6.27 -8.47
C ASN A 104 1.22 7.56 -9.22
N GLY A 105 0.79 8.62 -8.53
CA GLY A 105 0.56 9.92 -9.16
C GLY A 105 1.84 10.48 -9.80
N ALA A 106 2.98 10.29 -9.15
CA ALA A 106 4.26 10.70 -9.69
C ALA A 106 4.68 9.92 -10.95
N ALA A 107 4.27 8.67 -11.08
CA ALA A 107 4.54 7.84 -12.24
C ALA A 107 3.63 8.13 -13.44
N THR A 108 2.44 8.70 -13.21
CA THR A 108 1.45 8.96 -14.27
C THR A 108 1.43 10.40 -14.77
N VAL A 109 1.92 11.35 -13.98
CA VAL A 109 1.96 12.78 -14.34
C VAL A 109 3.12 13.08 -15.29
N ASP A 110 2.84 13.83 -16.37
CA ASP A 110 3.90 14.48 -17.17
C ASP A 110 4.49 15.67 -16.38
N TRP A 111 5.78 15.56 -16.05
CA TRP A 111 6.51 16.56 -15.27
C TRP A 111 7.05 17.73 -16.10
N GLY A 112 7.05 17.63 -17.44
CA GLY A 112 7.57 18.68 -18.33
C GLY A 112 6.91 20.05 -18.12
N PRO A 113 5.57 20.13 -18.10
CA PRO A 113 4.86 21.39 -17.82
C PRO A 113 5.17 21.98 -16.44
N LEU A 114 5.32 21.13 -15.41
CA LEU A 114 5.63 21.59 -14.06
C LEU A 114 7.05 22.16 -13.97
N THR A 115 8.04 21.42 -14.49
CA THR A 115 9.45 21.81 -14.43
C THR A 115 9.72 23.08 -15.24
N SER A 116 9.14 23.19 -16.44
CA SER A 116 9.23 24.40 -17.27
C SER A 116 8.59 25.62 -16.61
N ALA A 117 7.43 25.45 -15.95
CA ALA A 117 6.76 26.53 -15.24
C ALA A 117 7.55 27.02 -14.01
N ILE A 118 8.23 26.11 -13.30
CA ILE A 118 9.14 26.45 -12.21
C ILE A 118 10.36 27.21 -12.75
N ALA A 119 10.98 26.74 -13.84
CA ALA A 119 12.12 27.41 -14.48
C ALA A 119 11.76 28.82 -14.96
N ALA A 120 10.51 29.05 -15.37
CA ALA A 120 9.98 30.36 -15.72
C ALA A 120 9.63 31.26 -14.52
N GLY A 121 9.91 30.83 -13.28
CA GLY A 121 9.71 31.63 -12.07
C GLY A 121 8.26 31.72 -11.58
N LYS A 122 7.36 30.86 -12.05
CA LYS A 122 5.95 30.89 -11.61
C LYS A 122 5.82 30.39 -10.17
N ILE A 123 5.27 31.23 -9.28
CA ILE A 123 5.15 30.94 -7.84
C ILE A 123 4.25 29.72 -7.59
N GLY A 124 3.07 29.64 -8.22
CA GLY A 124 2.10 28.57 -8.00
C GLY A 124 2.69 27.15 -8.23
N PRO A 125 3.25 26.87 -9.41
CA PRO A 125 3.97 25.61 -9.70
C PRO A 125 5.09 25.29 -8.71
N SER A 126 5.87 26.29 -8.30
CA SER A 126 6.94 26.11 -7.30
C SER A 126 6.41 25.73 -5.92
N VAL A 127 5.32 26.36 -5.48
CA VAL A 127 4.63 26.01 -4.21
C VAL A 127 4.06 24.59 -4.29
N LEU A 128 3.46 24.21 -5.42
CA LEU A 128 2.95 22.86 -5.62
C LEU A 128 4.07 21.81 -5.54
N ALA A 129 5.20 22.04 -6.23
CA ALA A 129 6.34 21.13 -6.19
C ALA A 129 6.92 20.99 -4.77
N LEU A 130 7.03 22.09 -4.04
CA LEU A 130 7.46 22.07 -2.64
C LEU A 130 6.47 21.28 -1.77
N ALA A 131 5.17 21.50 -1.92
CA ALA A 131 4.14 20.79 -1.18
C ALA A 131 4.19 19.27 -1.44
N LEU A 132 4.38 18.86 -2.71
CA LEU A 132 4.56 17.45 -3.08
C LEU A 132 5.81 16.84 -2.45
N ALA A 133 6.93 17.57 -2.44
CA ALA A 133 8.16 17.12 -1.80
C ALA A 133 8.00 16.98 -0.27
N VAL A 134 7.40 17.98 0.39
CA VAL A 134 7.12 17.93 1.83
C VAL A 134 6.18 16.78 2.17
N PHE A 135 5.13 16.55 1.37
CA PHE A 135 4.23 15.43 1.55
C PHE A 135 4.96 14.09 1.46
N LEU A 136 5.81 13.89 0.45
CA LEU A 136 6.62 12.67 0.30
C LEU A 136 7.49 12.42 1.54
N LEU A 137 8.22 13.44 1.99
CA LEU A 137 9.06 13.35 3.18
C LEU A 137 8.24 13.03 4.44
N ALA A 138 7.06 13.65 4.58
CA ALA A 138 6.15 13.37 5.69
C ALA A 138 5.64 11.92 5.67
N MET A 139 5.33 11.35 4.50
CA MET A 139 4.93 9.94 4.40
C MET A 139 6.07 8.99 4.81
N VAL A 140 7.29 9.23 4.33
CA VAL A 140 8.46 8.40 4.67
C VAL A 140 8.79 8.50 6.16
N ALA A 141 8.82 9.72 6.71
CA ALA A 141 9.05 9.94 8.13
C ALA A 141 7.93 9.30 8.99
N GLY A 142 6.67 9.46 8.56
CA GLY A 142 5.49 8.87 9.18
C GLY A 142 5.58 7.34 9.25
N ILE A 143 6.01 6.67 8.16
CA ILE A 143 6.29 5.23 8.14
C ILE A 143 7.36 4.88 9.18
N GLY A 144 8.49 5.60 9.21
CA GLY A 144 9.57 5.32 10.15
C GLY A 144 9.14 5.45 11.61
N VAL A 145 8.42 6.52 11.95
CA VAL A 145 7.92 6.78 13.32
C VAL A 145 6.85 5.77 13.72
N SER A 146 5.84 5.56 12.88
CA SER A 146 4.76 4.62 13.15
C SER A 146 5.25 3.18 13.24
N TRP A 147 6.21 2.78 12.41
CA TRP A 147 6.86 1.47 12.49
C TRP A 147 7.57 1.28 13.82
N ARG A 148 8.37 2.26 14.26
CA ARG A 148 9.08 2.20 15.55
C ARG A 148 8.10 2.08 16.71
N ARG A 149 7.06 2.92 16.74
CA ARG A 149 6.05 2.92 17.81
C ARG A 149 5.20 1.64 17.82
N SER A 150 4.77 1.16 16.66
CA SER A 150 4.05 -0.13 16.50
C SER A 150 4.92 -1.29 16.98
N SER A 151 6.21 -1.29 16.63
CA SER A 151 7.15 -2.33 17.06
C SER A 151 7.37 -2.30 18.57
N ALA A 152 7.53 -1.12 19.18
CA ALA A 152 7.68 -0.98 20.62
C ALA A 152 6.45 -1.51 21.37
N ALA A 153 5.25 -1.12 20.95
CA ALA A 153 4.00 -1.58 21.56
C ALA A 153 3.82 -3.11 21.43
N PHE A 154 4.23 -3.70 20.31
CA PHE A 154 4.23 -5.15 20.13
C PHE A 154 5.21 -5.85 21.09
N GLN A 155 6.42 -5.30 21.27
CA GLN A 155 7.41 -5.86 22.20
C GLN A 155 6.94 -5.77 23.66
N GLU A 156 6.30 -4.66 24.03
CA GLU A 156 5.71 -4.47 25.35
C GLU A 156 4.67 -5.57 25.64
N ARG A 157 3.76 -5.84 24.70
CA ARG A 157 2.81 -6.96 24.83
C ARG A 157 3.51 -8.30 25.02
N LEU A 158 4.56 -8.58 24.25
CA LEU A 158 5.31 -9.83 24.38
C LEU A 158 5.98 -9.97 25.75
N SER A 159 6.41 -8.87 26.38
CA SER A 159 7.02 -8.89 27.71
C SER A 159 6.03 -9.06 28.86
N HIS A 160 4.74 -8.80 28.62
CA HIS A 160 3.67 -8.92 29.62
C HIS A 160 2.88 -10.24 29.52
N THR A 161 3.30 -11.16 28.64
CA THR A 161 2.69 -12.49 28.47
C THR A 161 3.60 -13.57 29.02
#